data_AF-A0A2D7BTG2-F1
#
_entry.id   AF-A0A2D7BTG2-F1
#
_cell.length_a   1.000
_cell.length_b   1.000
_cell.length_c   1.000
_cell.angle_alpha   90.00
_cell.angle_beta   90.00
_cell.angle_gamma   90.00
#
_symmetry.space_group_name_H-M   'P 1'
#
loop_
_entity.id
_entity.type
_entity.pdbx_description
1 polymer ?
#
loop_
_entity_poly.entity_id
_entity_poly.type
_entity_poly.pdbx_seq_one_letter_code
_entity_poly.pdbx_strand_id
1 'polypeptide(L)'
;MPYTIDFSQSSKTAIVVNDGTIDTSTSIGLIGKNYTRFGETLNENLLHLLENFANTNAPSNPTEGMLWYDTTNSLLKVYDNGVWTPLLSGAGTTRIEFRNRKDTGGTFHKTIELIVDANIVHITTDDTTAWTPHNDEKLEDGVTLLSTQFPTIQSGITMNNTTHYKFRGIATSAEYADLAERYETDDEYEAGTVVRLGGTHEITQTLQEADEDVFGVISTSPGFEMNASAGTDATHPFVALAGRVPCKVIGKVAKGDRMISSSTPGHAMAHKYAPSFVGDRFSWNIVIGRALESKDTDEAGTIEIVVGSK
;
A
#
# COMPACT_ATOMS: atom_id res chain seq x y z
N MET A 1 49.66 -20.14 34.87
CA MET A 1 49.78 -20.50 33.43
C MET A 1 48.67 -19.81 32.66
N PRO A 2 49.00 -19.13 31.54
CA PRO A 2 48.01 -18.48 30.68
C PRO A 2 46.97 -19.49 30.18
N TYR A 3 45.83 -18.98 29.72
CA TYR A 3 44.80 -19.79 29.10
C TYR A 3 44.29 -19.11 27.83
N THR A 4 43.64 -19.89 26.96
CA THR A 4 43.13 -19.42 25.67
C THR A 4 41.61 -19.34 25.69
N ILE A 5 41.06 -18.34 25.01
CA ILE A 5 39.62 -18.18 24.77
C ILE A 5 39.40 -18.20 23.26
N ASP A 6 38.52 -19.10 22.82
CA ASP A 6 38.18 -19.27 21.41
C ASP A 6 36.94 -18.46 21.05
N PHE A 7 36.95 -17.84 19.87
CA PHE A 7 35.74 -17.27 19.29
C PHE A 7 34.82 -18.39 18.78
N SER A 8 33.51 -18.12 18.73
CA SER A 8 32.54 -19.04 18.11
C SER A 8 32.85 -19.31 16.63
N GLN A 9 33.48 -18.35 15.95
CA GLN A 9 33.99 -18.52 14.60
C GLN A 9 35.43 -19.06 14.66
N SER A 10 35.61 -20.32 14.26
CA SER A 10 36.90 -21.04 14.33
C SER A 10 38.03 -20.46 13.48
N SER A 11 37.72 -19.59 12.50
CA SER A 11 38.73 -18.93 11.67
C SER A 11 39.38 -17.71 12.34
N LYS A 12 38.84 -17.24 13.48
CA LYS A 12 39.43 -16.13 14.24
C LYS A 12 40.52 -16.64 15.18
N THR A 13 41.59 -15.87 15.31
CA THR A 13 42.68 -16.18 16.23
C THR A 13 42.18 -16.11 17.67
N ALA A 14 42.41 -17.17 18.44
CA ALA A 14 42.09 -17.23 19.87
C ALA A 14 42.86 -16.18 20.66
N ILE A 15 42.26 -15.69 21.75
CA ILE A 15 42.88 -14.71 22.65
C ILE A 15 43.64 -15.46 23.74
N VAL A 16 44.88 -15.07 24.00
CA VAL A 16 45.72 -15.63 25.07
C VAL A 16 45.68 -14.69 26.28
N VAL A 17 45.11 -15.16 27.39
CA VAL A 17 45.00 -14.36 28.62
C VAL A 17 46.12 -14.75 29.59
N ASN A 18 46.97 -13.77 29.94
CA ASN A 18 48.12 -13.96 30.81
C ASN A 18 47.74 -13.94 32.31
N ASP A 19 48.55 -14.63 33.13
CA ASP A 19 48.41 -14.69 34.58
C ASP A 19 48.64 -13.30 35.21
N GLY A 20 47.85 -12.94 36.22
CA GLY A 20 47.96 -11.69 36.97
C GLY A 20 47.54 -10.42 36.21
N THR A 21 46.95 -10.54 35.01
CA THR A 21 46.61 -9.41 34.13
C THR A 21 45.13 -9.40 33.69
N ILE A 22 44.66 -8.30 33.11
CA ILE A 22 43.42 -8.25 32.32
C ILE A 22 43.80 -8.06 30.86
N ASP A 23 43.25 -8.90 29.97
CA ASP A 23 43.31 -8.67 28.52
C ASP A 23 42.15 -7.75 28.09
N THR A 24 42.47 -6.72 27.29
CA THR A 24 41.54 -5.67 26.85
C THR A 24 41.36 -5.66 25.33
N SER A 25 41.67 -6.76 24.65
CA SER A 25 41.51 -6.90 23.20
C SER A 25 40.04 -6.96 22.74
N THR A 26 39.10 -7.04 23.67
CA THR A 26 37.64 -6.95 23.43
C THR A 26 37.03 -5.84 24.27
N SER A 27 35.75 -5.52 24.03
CA SER A 27 34.99 -4.55 24.82
C SER A 27 34.72 -4.96 26.27
N ILE A 28 34.96 -6.22 26.64
CA ILE A 28 34.97 -6.69 28.04
C ILE A 28 36.39 -7.04 28.48
N GLY A 29 36.69 -6.88 29.77
CA GLY A 29 37.97 -7.29 30.32
C GLY A 29 38.04 -8.80 30.51
N LEU A 30 38.95 -9.49 29.83
CA LEU A 30 39.15 -10.93 30.00
C LEU A 30 40.15 -11.18 31.13
N ILE A 31 39.70 -11.83 32.20
CA ILE A 31 40.40 -11.85 33.48
C ILE A 31 41.45 -12.97 33.54
N GLY A 32 42.71 -12.62 33.71
CA GLY A 32 43.79 -13.57 33.96
C GLY A 32 43.66 -14.30 35.30
N LYS A 33 44.23 -15.50 35.38
CA LYS A 33 44.35 -16.22 36.67
C LYS A 33 45.07 -15.33 37.68
N ASN A 34 44.77 -15.49 38.97
CA ASN A 34 45.39 -14.73 40.07
C ASN A 34 45.27 -13.19 39.99
N TYR A 35 44.42 -12.63 39.12
CA TYR A 35 44.20 -11.19 39.08
C TYR A 35 43.45 -10.70 40.32
N THR A 36 44.06 -9.77 41.07
CA THR A 36 43.60 -9.38 42.41
C THR A 36 42.24 -8.68 42.43
N ARG A 37 41.86 -7.98 41.34
CA ARG A 37 40.57 -7.25 41.25
C ARG A 37 39.53 -7.98 40.39
N PHE A 38 39.60 -9.31 40.29
CA PHE A 38 38.73 -10.09 39.38
C PHE A 38 37.23 -9.82 39.59
N GLY A 39 36.78 -9.67 40.84
CA GLY A 39 35.36 -9.52 41.15
C GLY A 39 34.76 -8.20 40.65
N GLU A 40 35.55 -7.13 40.63
CA GLU A 40 35.13 -5.83 40.09
C GLU A 40 34.94 -5.92 38.58
N THR A 41 35.99 -6.33 37.86
CA THR A 41 35.96 -6.48 36.39
C THR A 41 34.88 -7.45 35.94
N LEU A 42 34.64 -8.54 36.67
CA LEU A 42 33.58 -9.48 36.34
C LEU A 42 32.19 -8.83 36.42
N ASN A 43 31.91 -8.10 37.50
CA ASN A 43 30.61 -7.45 37.69
C ASN A 43 30.40 -6.29 36.69
N GLU A 44 31.45 -5.53 36.39
CA GLU A 44 31.41 -4.49 35.35
C GLU A 44 31.12 -5.09 33.97
N ASN A 45 31.79 -6.18 33.59
CA ASN A 45 31.51 -6.88 32.34
C ASN A 45 30.04 -7.34 32.25
N LEU A 46 29.49 -7.90 33.34
CA LEU A 46 28.08 -8.32 33.38
C LEU A 46 27.13 -7.13 33.24
N LEU A 47 27.44 -6.01 33.88
CA LEU A 47 26.67 -4.77 33.75
C LEU A 47 26.70 -4.24 32.31
N HIS A 48 27.88 -4.17 31.70
CA HIS A 48 28.04 -3.74 30.31
C HIS A 48 27.30 -4.63 29.31
N LEU A 49 27.29 -5.94 29.54
CA LEU A 49 26.49 -6.86 28.72
C LEU A 49 24.98 -6.62 28.93
N LEU A 50 24.53 -6.42 30.17
CA LEU A 50 23.13 -6.16 30.49
C LEU A 50 22.62 -4.88 29.83
N GLU A 51 23.43 -3.82 29.81
CA GLU A 51 23.08 -2.53 29.20
C GLU A 51 23.43 -2.44 27.71
N ASN A 52 23.92 -3.52 27.10
CA ASN A 52 24.39 -3.54 25.71
C ASN A 52 25.41 -2.41 25.44
N PHE A 53 26.37 -2.23 26.35
CA PHE A 53 27.46 -1.25 26.27
C PHE A 53 26.97 0.20 26.09
N ALA A 54 25.83 0.54 26.70
CA ALA A 54 25.21 1.86 26.62
C ALA A 54 26.21 3.00 26.86
N ASN A 55 26.49 3.79 25.81
CA ASN A 55 27.42 4.91 25.90
C ASN A 55 27.19 5.89 24.73
N THR A 56 27.62 7.13 24.91
CA THR A 56 27.68 8.17 23.88
C THR A 56 28.68 7.85 22.76
N ASN A 57 29.74 7.11 23.07
CA ASN A 57 30.77 6.69 22.12
C ASN A 57 30.72 5.18 21.89
N ALA A 58 31.06 4.76 20.67
CA ALA A 58 31.16 3.34 20.36
C ALA A 58 32.26 2.65 21.20
N PRO A 59 32.07 1.37 21.58
CA PRO A 59 33.13 0.56 22.18
C PRO A 59 34.41 0.56 21.34
N SER A 60 35.57 0.66 21.98
CA SER A 60 36.86 0.84 21.30
C SER A 60 37.43 -0.43 20.69
N ASN A 61 37.09 -1.62 21.22
CA ASN A 61 37.56 -2.92 20.75
C ASN A 61 36.36 -3.86 20.46
N PRO A 62 35.48 -3.49 19.53
CA PRO A 62 34.26 -4.25 19.27
C PRO A 62 34.57 -5.58 18.60
N THR A 63 33.82 -6.60 19.01
CA THR A 63 33.84 -7.93 18.39
C THR A 63 32.68 -8.06 17.41
N GLU A 64 32.88 -8.73 16.28
CA GLU A 64 31.80 -8.98 15.32
C GLU A 64 30.54 -9.56 15.96
N GLY A 65 29.37 -9.02 15.60
CA GLY A 65 28.06 -9.37 16.16
C GLY A 65 27.72 -8.70 17.49
N MET A 66 28.60 -7.85 18.01
CA MET A 66 28.36 -7.11 19.26
C MET A 66 27.22 -6.11 19.12
N LEU A 67 26.42 -5.96 20.18
CA LEU A 67 25.41 -4.92 20.32
C LEU A 67 25.96 -3.70 21.07
N TRP A 68 25.54 -2.52 20.64
CA TRP A 68 25.82 -1.24 21.31
C TRP A 68 24.58 -0.36 21.33
N TYR A 69 24.20 0.13 22.51
CA TYR A 69 23.19 1.18 22.64
C TYR A 69 23.85 2.57 22.62
N ASP A 70 23.75 3.26 21.49
CA ASP A 70 24.22 4.65 21.31
C ASP A 70 23.28 5.59 22.06
N THR A 71 23.67 6.05 23.24
CA THR A 71 22.81 6.87 24.11
C THR A 71 22.61 8.29 23.58
N THR A 72 23.47 8.76 22.67
CA THR A 72 23.32 10.09 22.02
C THR A 72 22.10 10.08 21.11
N ASN A 73 21.96 9.02 20.32
CA ASN A 73 20.91 8.87 19.31
C ASN A 73 19.81 7.89 19.74
N SER A 74 19.93 7.27 20.92
CA SER A 74 19.04 6.23 21.42
C SER A 74 18.83 5.07 20.42
N LEU A 75 19.92 4.68 19.73
CA LEU A 75 19.94 3.66 18.68
C LEU A 75 20.60 2.38 19.18
N LEU A 76 19.95 1.22 18.98
CA LEU A 76 20.63 -0.07 19.09
C LEU A 76 21.35 -0.40 17.77
N LYS A 77 22.66 -0.59 17.85
CA LYS A 77 23.55 -0.88 16.73
C LYS A 77 24.20 -2.26 16.88
N VAL A 78 24.51 -2.90 15.76
CA VAL A 78 25.34 -4.11 15.68
C VAL A 78 26.66 -3.80 14.98
N TYR A 79 27.75 -4.38 15.45
CA TYR A 79 29.05 -4.29 14.80
C TYR A 79 29.22 -5.44 13.78
N ASP A 80 29.40 -5.09 12.52
CA ASP A 80 29.59 -6.04 11.43
C ASP A 80 30.56 -5.47 10.37
N ASN A 81 31.50 -6.29 9.94
CA ASN A 81 32.54 -6.02 8.95
C ASN A 81 33.27 -4.68 9.15
N GLY A 82 33.62 -4.36 10.39
CA GLY A 82 34.32 -3.12 10.73
C GLY A 82 33.43 -1.89 10.90
N VAL A 83 32.10 -2.03 10.79
CA VAL A 83 31.14 -0.92 10.76
C VAL A 83 30.02 -1.14 11.78
N TRP A 84 29.60 -0.06 12.44
CA TRP A 84 28.40 -0.07 13.29
C TRP A 84 27.15 0.24 12.47
N THR A 85 26.21 -0.69 12.44
CA THR A 85 24.94 -0.59 11.69
C THR A 85 23.75 -0.58 12.65
N PRO A 86 22.78 0.35 12.54
CA PRO A 86 21.57 0.32 13.36
C PRO A 86 20.70 -0.91 13.04
N LEU A 87 20.28 -1.67 14.05
CA LEU A 87 19.41 -2.85 13.90
C LEU A 87 17.92 -2.49 13.87
N LEU A 88 17.56 -1.47 14.62
CA LEU A 88 16.25 -0.84 14.69
C LEU A 88 16.55 0.66 14.80
N SER A 89 15.89 1.51 14.02
CA SER A 89 15.98 2.96 14.19
C SER A 89 15.25 3.36 15.48
N GLY A 90 15.87 3.07 16.62
CA GLY A 90 15.54 3.62 17.93
C GLY A 90 15.76 5.13 17.95
N ALA A 91 14.77 5.84 18.49
CA ALA A 91 14.66 7.30 18.62
C ALA A 91 15.34 8.14 17.52
N GLY A 92 14.57 8.36 16.45
CA GLY A 92 14.85 9.38 15.44
C GLY A 92 13.53 9.82 14.84
N THR A 93 13.56 10.91 14.08
CA THR A 93 12.39 11.40 13.36
C THR A 93 12.02 10.49 12.18
N THR A 94 12.89 9.55 11.77
CA THR A 94 12.65 8.63 10.66
C THR A 94 12.82 7.17 11.10
N ARG A 95 11.75 6.36 11.05
CA ARG A 95 11.70 4.99 11.58
C ARG A 95 10.47 4.19 11.14
N ILE A 96 10.51 2.88 11.34
CA ILE A 96 9.35 1.98 11.28
C ILE A 96 8.94 1.64 12.72
N GLU A 97 7.67 1.81 13.06
CA GLU A 97 7.13 1.43 14.37
C GLU A 97 5.98 0.42 14.27
N PHE A 98 5.91 -0.47 15.26
CA PHE A 98 4.82 -1.41 15.46
C PHE A 98 4.01 -0.93 16.67
N ARG A 99 2.75 -0.51 16.46
CA ARG A 99 1.90 0.09 17.51
C ARG A 99 0.57 -0.64 17.65
N ASN A 100 0.01 -0.58 18.87
CA ASN A 100 -1.40 -0.89 19.10
C ASN A 100 -2.16 0.42 19.22
N ARG A 101 -3.01 0.74 18.25
CA ARG A 101 -3.81 1.98 18.22
C ARG A 101 -5.21 1.71 18.72
N LYS A 102 -5.74 2.60 19.56
CA LYS A 102 -7.09 2.50 20.10
C LYS A 102 -8.11 3.14 19.17
N ASP A 103 -9.23 2.47 18.90
CA ASP A 103 -10.38 3.06 18.21
C ASP A 103 -11.29 3.84 19.17
N THR A 104 -12.30 4.54 18.62
CA THR A 104 -13.32 5.25 19.41
C THR A 104 -14.18 4.32 20.29
N GLY A 105 -14.23 3.02 20.00
CA GLY A 105 -14.90 2.00 20.80
C GLY A 105 -14.06 1.46 21.97
N GLY A 106 -12.78 1.81 22.04
CA GLY A 106 -11.83 1.30 23.03
C GLY A 106 -11.11 0.00 22.63
N THR A 107 -11.32 -0.50 21.42
CA THR A 107 -10.64 -1.68 20.86
C THR A 107 -9.25 -1.30 20.37
N PHE A 108 -8.27 -2.19 20.56
CA PHE A 108 -6.91 -1.99 20.07
C PHE A 108 -6.66 -2.73 18.75
N HIS A 109 -6.06 -2.03 17.79
CA HIS A 109 -5.70 -2.49 16.45
C HIS A 109 -4.19 -2.53 16.28
N LYS A 110 -3.66 -3.58 15.66
CA LYS A 110 -2.22 -3.72 15.39
C LYS A 110 -1.87 -2.96 14.12
N THR A 111 -0.82 -2.14 14.17
CA THR A 111 -0.43 -1.27 13.07
C THR A 111 1.07 -1.33 12.81
N ILE A 112 1.45 -1.17 11.54
CA ILE A 112 2.82 -0.90 11.09
C ILE A 112 2.86 0.52 10.53
N GLU A 113 3.70 1.38 11.09
CA GLU A 113 3.75 2.80 10.76
C GLU A 113 5.12 3.17 10.22
N LEU A 114 5.15 3.80 9.04
CA LEU A 114 6.37 4.40 8.49
C LEU A 114 6.40 5.88 8.80
N ILE A 115 7.44 6.30 9.51
CA ILE A 115 7.63 7.66 9.99
C ILE A 115 8.87 8.23 9.30
N VAL A 116 8.76 9.44 8.74
CA VAL A 116 9.87 10.17 8.11
C VAL A 116 9.83 11.62 8.59
N ASP A 117 10.94 12.12 9.13
CA ASP A 117 11.05 13.49 9.64
C ASP A 117 9.91 13.89 10.59
N ALA A 118 9.54 12.97 11.50
CA ALA A 118 8.47 13.07 12.48
C ALA A 118 7.07 13.17 11.87
N ASN A 119 6.91 12.78 10.61
CA ASN A 119 5.61 12.65 9.96
C ASN A 119 5.28 11.18 9.74
N ILE A 120 4.10 10.76 10.21
CA ILE A 120 3.55 9.45 9.85
C ILE A 120 3.14 9.53 8.38
N VAL A 121 3.90 8.84 7.52
CA VAL A 121 3.69 8.82 6.07
C VAL A 121 2.52 7.90 5.71
N HIS A 122 2.51 6.71 6.31
CA HIS A 122 1.43 5.74 6.16
C HIS A 122 1.27 4.85 7.38
N ILE A 123 0.08 4.28 7.52
CA ILE A 123 -0.28 3.25 8.49
C ILE A 123 -0.79 2.04 7.72
N THR A 124 -0.28 0.86 8.04
CA THR A 124 -0.74 -0.42 7.47
C THR A 124 -1.40 -1.27 8.54
N THR A 125 -2.57 -1.82 8.23
CA THR A 125 -3.30 -2.81 9.06
C THR A 125 -3.98 -3.87 8.17
N ASP A 126 -4.49 -4.95 8.78
CA ASP A 126 -5.32 -6.00 8.16
C ASP A 126 -6.79 -5.97 8.62
N ASP A 127 -7.21 -4.94 9.37
CA ASP A 127 -8.58 -4.82 9.88
C ASP A 127 -9.63 -4.77 8.75
N THR A 128 -10.53 -5.75 8.71
CA THR A 128 -11.57 -5.84 7.67
C THR A 128 -12.68 -4.80 7.82
N THR A 129 -12.89 -4.29 9.04
CA THR A 129 -13.85 -3.22 9.33
C THR A 129 -13.08 -1.91 9.53
N ALA A 130 -13.51 -0.85 8.83
CA ALA A 130 -12.95 0.48 8.99
C ALA A 130 -13.17 1.03 10.41
N TRP A 131 -12.18 1.72 10.97
CA TRP A 131 -12.23 2.28 12.32
C TRP A 131 -11.64 3.70 12.37
N THR A 132 -12.06 4.47 13.38
CA THR A 132 -11.59 5.84 13.63
C THR A 132 -10.72 5.85 14.89
N PRO A 133 -9.51 6.44 14.86
CA PRO A 133 -8.66 6.56 16.05
C PRO A 133 -9.33 7.29 17.21
N HIS A 134 -9.11 6.81 18.43
CA HIS A 134 -9.58 7.48 19.65
C HIS A 134 -8.92 8.85 19.83
N ASN A 135 -9.56 9.74 20.59
CA ASN A 135 -9.02 11.06 20.95
C ASN A 135 -7.75 11.02 21.82
N ASP A 136 -7.35 9.84 22.29
CA ASP A 136 -6.12 9.64 23.06
C ASP A 136 -4.91 9.40 22.12
N GLU A 137 -5.18 8.98 20.88
CA GLU A 137 -4.15 8.73 19.88
C GLU A 137 -3.67 10.06 19.26
N LYS A 138 -2.36 10.31 19.31
CA LYS A 138 -1.73 11.52 18.81
C LYS A 138 -0.75 11.24 17.65
N LEU A 139 -0.45 12.28 16.88
CA LEU A 139 0.68 12.33 15.96
C LEU A 139 2.00 12.42 16.74
N GLU A 140 3.13 12.39 16.01
CA GLU A 140 4.49 12.45 16.57
C GLU A 140 4.80 13.74 17.34
N ASP A 141 4.01 14.80 17.15
CA ASP A 141 4.11 16.05 17.92
C ASP A 141 3.58 15.91 19.37
N GLY A 142 2.91 14.79 19.70
CA GLY A 142 2.35 14.51 21.01
C GLY A 142 1.10 15.33 21.36
N VAL A 143 0.60 16.16 20.46
CA VAL A 143 -0.49 17.12 20.74
C VAL A 143 -1.66 16.93 19.77
N THR A 144 -1.38 16.82 18.47
CA THR A 144 -2.39 16.75 17.43
C THR A 144 -3.02 15.36 17.39
N LEU A 145 -4.35 15.28 17.28
CA LEU A 145 -5.06 13.98 17.19
C LEU A 145 -4.66 13.23 15.93
N LEU A 146 -4.42 11.92 16.05
CA LEU A 146 -4.12 11.05 14.90
C LEU A 146 -5.22 11.11 13.83
N SER A 147 -6.48 11.20 14.27
CA SER A 147 -7.67 11.27 13.41
C SER A 147 -7.74 12.51 12.52
N THR A 148 -6.91 13.54 12.76
CA THR A 148 -6.82 14.69 11.84
C THR A 148 -6.21 14.30 10.49
N GLN A 149 -5.23 13.40 10.50
CA GLN A 149 -4.52 12.94 9.31
C GLN A 149 -4.98 11.57 8.83
N PHE A 150 -5.52 10.75 9.75
CA PHE A 150 -6.03 9.39 9.51
C PHE A 150 -7.44 9.23 10.10
N PRO A 151 -8.48 9.88 9.53
CA PRO A 151 -9.83 9.86 10.10
C PRO A 151 -10.52 8.49 10.02
N THR A 152 -10.06 7.64 9.10
CA THR A 152 -10.54 6.27 8.90
C THR A 152 -9.35 5.41 8.48
N ILE A 153 -9.17 4.29 9.16
CA ILE A 153 -8.13 3.30 8.89
C ILE A 153 -8.82 1.95 8.65
N GLN A 154 -8.36 1.20 7.66
CA GLN A 154 -8.85 -0.14 7.30
C GLN A 154 -7.70 -0.94 6.67
N SER A 155 -7.94 -2.22 6.39
CA SER A 155 -7.03 -3.12 5.69
C SER A 155 -6.32 -2.48 4.49
N GLY A 156 -5.00 -2.63 4.46
CA GLY A 156 -4.12 -2.05 3.44
C GLY A 156 -3.31 -0.86 3.93
N ILE A 157 -2.79 -0.07 2.98
CA ILE A 157 -1.95 1.11 3.25
C ILE A 157 -2.84 2.35 3.29
N THR A 158 -3.06 2.90 4.48
CA THR A 158 -3.70 4.20 4.65
C THR A 158 -2.64 5.29 4.58
N MET A 159 -2.73 6.16 3.57
CA MET A 159 -1.82 7.30 3.40
C MET A 159 -2.31 8.50 4.22
N ASN A 160 -1.38 9.34 4.67
CA ASN A 160 -1.70 10.62 5.30
C ASN A 160 -2.59 11.49 4.38
N ASN A 161 -3.66 12.08 4.90
CA ASN A 161 -4.63 12.84 4.08
C ASN A 161 -4.19 14.29 3.73
N THR A 162 -3.01 14.72 4.18
CA THR A 162 -2.48 16.06 3.90
C THR A 162 -1.88 16.17 2.49
N THR A 163 -1.60 17.39 2.03
CA THR A 163 -1.10 17.64 0.67
C THR A 163 0.21 16.86 0.41
N HIS A 164 0.30 16.20 -0.75
CA HIS A 164 1.45 15.47 -1.27
C HIS A 164 1.65 14.02 -0.84
N TYR A 165 0.89 13.48 0.10
CA TYR A 165 0.94 12.05 0.44
C TYR A 165 0.03 11.27 -0.49
N LYS A 166 0.65 10.61 -1.48
CA LYS A 166 -0.01 9.84 -2.52
C LYS A 166 0.79 8.57 -2.76
N PHE A 167 0.13 7.50 -3.18
CA PHE A 167 0.85 6.40 -3.80
C PHE A 167 1.49 6.92 -5.10
N ARG A 168 2.84 6.88 -5.16
CA ARG A 168 3.60 7.29 -6.36
C ARG A 168 4.38 6.10 -6.87
N GLY A 169 3.99 5.61 -8.04
CA GLY A 169 4.72 4.59 -8.79
C GLY A 169 5.03 5.09 -10.20
N ILE A 170 6.13 4.61 -10.79
CA ILE A 170 6.48 4.89 -12.20
C ILE A 170 5.63 4.01 -13.15
N ALA A 171 5.16 2.85 -12.66
CA ALA A 171 4.14 2.03 -13.29
C ALA A 171 3.41 1.25 -12.19
N THR A 172 2.14 1.56 -11.93
CA THR A 172 1.23 0.64 -11.25
C THR A 172 0.64 -0.26 -12.32
N SER A 173 1.00 -1.55 -12.34
CA SER A 173 0.25 -2.53 -13.11
C SER A 173 -1.04 -2.81 -12.36
N ALA A 174 -2.18 -2.48 -12.96
CA ALA A 174 -3.47 -2.96 -12.48
C ALA A 174 -3.65 -4.43 -12.93
N GLU A 175 -4.23 -5.27 -12.07
CA GLU A 175 -4.58 -6.65 -12.43
C GLU A 175 -5.66 -6.68 -13.51
N TYR A 176 -6.56 -5.68 -13.48
CA TYR A 176 -7.62 -5.46 -14.46
C TYR A 176 -7.43 -4.14 -15.22
N ALA A 177 -8.18 -3.94 -16.30
CA ALA A 177 -7.79 -3.03 -17.37
C ALA A 177 -8.55 -1.70 -17.43
N ASP A 178 -9.62 -1.52 -16.63
CA ASP A 178 -10.51 -0.37 -16.67
C ASP A 178 -10.45 0.53 -15.42
N LEU A 179 -10.69 1.82 -15.66
CA LEU A 179 -10.98 2.83 -14.67
C LEU A 179 -12.51 2.92 -14.54
N ALA A 180 -13.04 2.59 -13.37
CA ALA A 180 -14.48 2.58 -13.14
C ALA A 180 -14.87 3.31 -11.84
N GLU A 181 -16.05 3.94 -11.86
CA GLU A 181 -16.61 4.67 -10.72
C GLU A 181 -18.02 4.15 -10.40
N ARG A 182 -18.40 4.13 -9.12
CA ARG A 182 -19.74 3.73 -8.68
C ARG A 182 -20.77 4.86 -8.89
N TYR A 183 -21.94 4.51 -9.45
CA TYR A 183 -23.09 5.42 -9.67
C TYR A 183 -24.41 4.75 -9.31
N GLU A 184 -25.33 5.48 -8.70
CA GLU A 184 -26.65 5.00 -8.29
C GLU A 184 -27.53 4.61 -9.49
N THR A 185 -28.06 3.38 -9.49
CA THR A 185 -28.89 2.82 -10.57
C THR A 185 -30.37 2.72 -10.21
N ASP A 186 -31.23 2.76 -11.21
CA ASP A 186 -32.67 2.51 -11.09
C ASP A 186 -33.09 1.03 -11.11
N ASP A 187 -32.16 0.13 -11.46
CA ASP A 187 -32.32 -1.32 -11.39
C ASP A 187 -30.97 -2.00 -11.14
N GLU A 188 -31.00 -3.30 -10.87
CA GLU A 188 -29.78 -4.13 -10.79
C GLU A 188 -29.31 -4.52 -12.19
N TYR A 189 -28.12 -4.06 -12.59
CA TYR A 189 -27.56 -4.30 -13.92
C TYR A 189 -26.36 -5.25 -13.88
N GLU A 190 -26.41 -6.27 -14.75
CA GLU A 190 -25.30 -7.22 -14.89
C GLU A 190 -24.09 -6.60 -15.63
N ALA A 191 -22.92 -7.22 -15.45
CA ALA A 191 -21.69 -6.89 -16.17
C ALA A 191 -21.90 -6.76 -17.69
N GLY A 192 -21.24 -5.78 -18.29
CA GLY A 192 -21.29 -5.50 -19.72
C GLY A 192 -22.53 -4.76 -20.21
N THR A 193 -23.50 -4.47 -19.32
CA THR A 193 -24.66 -3.64 -19.65
C THR A 193 -24.21 -2.20 -19.97
N VAL A 194 -24.68 -1.66 -21.10
CA VAL A 194 -24.40 -0.29 -21.52
C VAL A 194 -25.38 0.67 -20.88
N VAL A 195 -24.87 1.66 -20.16
CA VAL A 195 -25.68 2.61 -19.38
C VAL A 195 -25.60 4.03 -19.93
N ARG A 196 -26.60 4.82 -19.59
CA ARG A 196 -26.73 6.26 -19.90
C ARG A 196 -26.98 7.05 -18.63
N LEU A 197 -26.69 8.34 -18.67
CA LEU A 197 -27.07 9.27 -17.62
C LEU A 197 -28.59 9.50 -17.59
N GLY A 198 -29.13 9.66 -16.38
CA GLY A 198 -30.54 9.92 -16.13
C GLY A 198 -31.36 8.67 -15.80
N GLY A 199 -32.68 8.82 -15.76
CA GLY A 199 -33.59 7.83 -15.18
C GLY A 199 -34.21 8.35 -13.86
N THR A 200 -34.59 7.46 -12.95
CA THR A 200 -35.02 7.86 -11.59
C THR A 200 -33.87 8.08 -10.61
N HIS A 201 -32.66 7.61 -10.95
CA HIS A 201 -31.40 7.84 -10.21
C HIS A 201 -30.34 8.45 -11.15
N GLU A 202 -29.05 8.25 -10.85
CA GLU A 202 -27.95 8.82 -11.64
C GLU A 202 -27.84 8.19 -13.04
N ILE A 203 -28.00 6.87 -13.12
CA ILE A 203 -27.88 6.11 -14.36
C ILE A 203 -29.00 5.07 -14.54
N THR A 204 -29.23 4.73 -15.80
CA THR A 204 -30.13 3.64 -16.25
C THR A 204 -29.54 2.96 -17.47
N GLN A 205 -30.02 1.77 -17.83
CA GLN A 205 -29.62 1.13 -19.09
C GLN A 205 -29.99 2.00 -20.29
N THR A 206 -29.18 1.93 -21.35
CA THR A 206 -29.54 2.54 -22.64
C THR A 206 -30.84 1.93 -23.17
N LEU A 207 -31.71 2.75 -23.76
CA LEU A 207 -33.05 2.32 -24.24
C LEU A 207 -33.26 2.53 -25.74
N GLN A 208 -32.33 3.20 -26.39
CA GLN A 208 -32.44 3.55 -27.80
C GLN A 208 -31.09 3.43 -28.52
N GLU A 209 -31.18 3.24 -29.83
CA GLU A 209 -30.04 3.28 -30.71
C GLU A 209 -29.41 4.68 -30.72
N ALA A 210 -28.07 4.75 -30.68
CA ALA A 210 -27.32 6.00 -30.73
C ALA A 210 -27.77 7.02 -29.67
N ASP A 211 -27.89 6.56 -28.42
CA ASP A 211 -28.28 7.37 -27.29
C ASP A 211 -27.22 8.45 -27.00
N GLU A 212 -27.62 9.71 -27.01
CA GLU A 212 -26.72 10.86 -26.80
C GLU A 212 -26.22 10.97 -25.36
N ASP A 213 -26.95 10.39 -24.42
CA ASP A 213 -26.65 10.40 -22.99
C ASP A 213 -25.86 9.16 -22.54
N VAL A 214 -25.38 8.34 -23.50
CA VAL A 214 -24.59 7.15 -23.19
C VAL A 214 -23.35 7.50 -22.37
N PHE A 215 -23.07 6.70 -21.35
CA PHE A 215 -22.14 7.07 -20.30
C PHE A 215 -20.97 6.08 -20.12
N GLY A 216 -21.28 4.78 -20.12
CA GLY A 216 -20.26 3.76 -19.92
C GLY A 216 -20.85 2.34 -19.92
N VAL A 217 -20.08 1.40 -19.39
CA VAL A 217 -20.44 -0.02 -19.35
C VAL A 217 -20.24 -0.57 -17.94
N ILE A 218 -21.19 -1.35 -17.43
CA ILE A 218 -21.07 -1.97 -16.10
C ILE A 218 -19.86 -2.92 -16.05
N SER A 219 -18.99 -2.70 -15.07
CA SER A 219 -17.80 -3.49 -14.79
C SER A 219 -17.94 -4.21 -13.45
N THR A 220 -17.37 -5.40 -13.35
CA THR A 220 -17.34 -6.20 -12.10
C THR A 220 -15.93 -6.42 -11.57
N SER A 221 -14.91 -5.96 -12.29
CA SER A 221 -13.51 -6.13 -11.86
C SER A 221 -12.67 -4.96 -12.36
N PRO A 222 -12.86 -3.74 -11.83
CA PRO A 222 -12.11 -2.57 -12.27
C PRO A 222 -10.63 -2.69 -11.93
N GLY A 223 -9.76 -2.20 -12.81
CA GLY A 223 -8.33 -2.04 -12.51
C GLY A 223 -8.07 -0.90 -11.52
N PHE A 224 -8.92 0.12 -11.55
CA PHE A 224 -8.93 1.20 -10.59
C PHE A 224 -10.37 1.57 -10.25
N GLU A 225 -10.71 1.43 -8.96
CA GLU A 225 -12.04 1.68 -8.42
C GLU A 225 -12.13 3.09 -7.82
N MET A 226 -13.08 3.89 -8.33
CA MET A 226 -13.43 5.21 -7.80
C MET A 226 -14.77 5.14 -7.05
N ASN A 227 -14.87 5.86 -5.93
CA ASN A 227 -16.02 5.81 -5.01
C ASN A 227 -16.40 4.38 -4.59
N ALA A 228 -15.40 3.50 -4.38
CA ALA A 228 -15.62 2.08 -4.09
C ALA A 228 -16.53 1.80 -2.89
N SER A 229 -16.64 2.73 -1.95
CA SER A 229 -17.50 2.64 -0.77
C SER A 229 -18.94 3.12 -0.97
N ALA A 230 -19.31 3.63 -2.15
CA ALA A 230 -20.67 4.09 -2.44
C ALA A 230 -21.59 2.89 -2.74
N GLY A 231 -22.41 2.46 -1.77
CA GLY A 231 -23.41 1.42 -1.99
C GLY A 231 -22.86 0.03 -2.33
N THR A 232 -23.73 -0.82 -2.87
CA THR A 232 -23.42 -2.20 -3.29
C THR A 232 -23.45 -2.33 -4.81
N ASP A 233 -22.96 -3.42 -5.39
CA ASP A 233 -23.06 -3.63 -6.85
C ASP A 233 -24.50 -3.65 -7.38
N ALA A 234 -25.48 -4.00 -6.53
CA ALA A 234 -26.89 -4.00 -6.90
C ALA A 234 -27.50 -2.58 -6.97
N THR A 235 -26.93 -1.61 -6.27
CA THR A 235 -27.48 -0.25 -6.17
C THR A 235 -26.57 0.81 -6.80
N HIS A 236 -25.26 0.54 -6.82
CA HIS A 236 -24.20 1.44 -7.23
C HIS A 236 -23.08 0.67 -7.96
N PRO A 237 -23.37 -0.07 -9.04
CA PRO A 237 -22.34 -0.83 -9.74
C PRO A 237 -21.23 0.08 -10.27
N PHE A 238 -20.05 -0.49 -10.48
CA PHE A 238 -18.97 0.21 -11.15
C PHE A 238 -19.29 0.39 -12.63
N VAL A 239 -19.14 1.61 -13.14
CA VAL A 239 -19.25 1.94 -14.56
C VAL A 239 -17.86 2.20 -15.10
N ALA A 240 -17.40 1.38 -16.04
CA ALA A 240 -16.15 1.60 -16.76
C ALA A 240 -16.26 2.89 -17.59
N LEU A 241 -15.38 3.85 -17.32
CA LEU A 241 -15.29 5.13 -18.02
C LEU A 241 -14.12 5.17 -19.00
N ALA A 242 -13.10 4.34 -18.78
CA ALA A 242 -11.97 4.17 -19.68
C ALA A 242 -11.32 2.79 -19.47
N GLY A 243 -10.74 2.23 -20.52
CA GLY A 243 -10.03 0.95 -20.46
C GLY A 243 -10.85 -0.21 -21.01
N ARG A 244 -10.40 -1.44 -20.75
CA ARG A 244 -11.00 -2.65 -21.38
C ARG A 244 -12.07 -3.24 -20.49
N VAL A 245 -13.22 -3.56 -21.08
CA VAL A 245 -14.36 -4.13 -20.37
C VAL A 245 -15.12 -5.08 -21.30
N PRO A 246 -15.63 -6.22 -20.78
CA PRO A 246 -16.62 -7.01 -21.48
C PRO A 246 -17.88 -6.17 -21.71
N CYS A 247 -18.42 -6.14 -22.92
CA CYS A 247 -19.62 -5.38 -23.26
C CYS A 247 -20.65 -6.27 -23.94
N LYS A 248 -21.90 -6.16 -23.51
CA LYS A 248 -23.06 -6.80 -24.14
C LYS A 248 -23.30 -6.11 -25.48
N VAL A 249 -23.35 -6.90 -26.54
CA VAL A 249 -23.53 -6.43 -27.91
C VAL A 249 -24.62 -7.21 -28.64
N ILE A 250 -25.26 -6.57 -29.60
CA ILE A 250 -26.18 -7.20 -30.55
C ILE A 250 -25.75 -6.92 -31.99
N GLY A 251 -26.01 -7.87 -32.88
CA GLY A 251 -25.57 -7.79 -34.26
C GLY A 251 -24.10 -8.12 -34.45
N LYS A 252 -23.66 -8.06 -35.72
CA LYS A 252 -22.28 -8.29 -36.12
C LYS A 252 -21.39 -7.10 -35.78
N VAL A 253 -20.20 -7.38 -35.28
CA VAL A 253 -19.19 -6.39 -34.89
C VAL A 253 -17.84 -6.82 -35.44
N ALA A 254 -17.11 -5.91 -36.09
CA ALA A 254 -15.72 -6.14 -36.48
C ALA A 254 -14.78 -5.45 -35.48
N LYS A 255 -13.63 -6.07 -35.22
CA LYS A 255 -12.57 -5.46 -34.42
C LYS A 255 -12.20 -4.07 -34.95
N GLY A 256 -12.19 -3.09 -34.05
CA GLY A 256 -11.91 -1.68 -34.36
C GLY A 256 -13.15 -0.84 -34.67
N ASP A 257 -14.32 -1.46 -34.83
CA ASP A 257 -15.60 -0.76 -35.00
C ASP A 257 -15.87 0.16 -33.82
N ARG A 258 -16.50 1.30 -34.10
CA ARG A 258 -17.03 2.17 -33.06
C ARG A 258 -18.31 1.58 -32.52
N MET A 259 -18.42 1.60 -31.21
CA MET A 259 -19.56 1.04 -30.50
C MET A 259 -20.50 2.18 -30.07
N ILE A 260 -21.78 2.02 -30.37
CA ILE A 260 -22.87 2.91 -29.93
C ILE A 260 -23.93 2.05 -29.23
N SER A 261 -24.84 2.66 -28.46
CA SER A 261 -25.98 1.91 -27.93
C SER A 261 -26.88 1.41 -29.05
N SER A 262 -27.55 0.28 -28.81
CA SER A 262 -28.53 -0.31 -29.72
C SER A 262 -29.96 -0.05 -29.25
N SER A 263 -30.94 -0.44 -30.07
CA SER A 263 -32.35 -0.49 -29.67
C SER A 263 -32.68 -1.61 -28.68
N THR A 264 -31.77 -2.57 -28.48
CA THR A 264 -31.89 -3.58 -27.43
C THR A 264 -31.38 -2.98 -26.12
N PRO A 265 -32.20 -2.90 -25.05
CA PRO A 265 -31.80 -2.25 -23.82
C PRO A 265 -30.47 -2.77 -23.27
N GLY A 266 -29.58 -1.86 -22.90
CA GLY A 266 -28.30 -2.21 -22.30
C GLY A 266 -27.29 -2.88 -23.24
N HIS A 267 -27.54 -2.97 -24.55
CA HIS A 267 -26.63 -3.58 -25.51
C HIS A 267 -26.03 -2.53 -26.45
N ALA A 268 -24.74 -2.68 -26.77
CA ALA A 268 -24.08 -1.93 -27.82
C ALA A 268 -24.23 -2.60 -29.20
N MET A 269 -23.95 -1.85 -30.25
CA MET A 269 -23.83 -2.36 -31.61
C MET A 269 -22.75 -1.60 -32.39
N ALA A 270 -22.25 -2.19 -33.46
CA ALA A 270 -21.30 -1.53 -34.34
C ALA A 270 -21.95 -0.35 -35.08
N HIS A 271 -21.31 0.81 -35.02
CA HIS A 271 -21.73 1.99 -35.77
C HIS A 271 -21.34 1.84 -37.25
N LYS A 272 -22.33 1.52 -38.09
CA LYS A 272 -22.11 1.21 -39.52
C LYS A 272 -21.90 2.43 -40.41
N TYR A 273 -22.13 3.63 -39.90
CA TYR A 273 -21.96 4.87 -40.65
C TYR A 273 -20.68 5.58 -40.21
N ALA A 274 -19.99 6.23 -41.13
CA ALA A 274 -18.95 7.17 -40.73
C ALA A 274 -19.63 8.29 -39.92
N PRO A 275 -19.03 8.76 -38.80
CA PRO A 275 -19.56 9.90 -38.07
C PRO A 275 -19.73 11.06 -39.06
N SER A 276 -20.98 11.39 -39.34
CA SER A 276 -21.36 12.41 -40.31
C SER A 276 -22.18 13.46 -39.58
N PHE A 277 -22.04 14.71 -40.01
CA PHE A 277 -22.78 15.82 -39.45
C PHE A 277 -24.28 15.56 -39.54
N VAL A 278 -24.94 15.42 -38.38
CA VAL A 278 -26.40 15.57 -38.28
C VAL A 278 -26.63 17.04 -37.88
N GLY A 279 -26.62 17.93 -38.88
CA GLY A 279 -26.61 19.38 -38.64
C GLY A 279 -25.26 19.87 -38.07
N ASP A 280 -25.28 20.80 -37.09
CA ASP A 280 -24.08 21.42 -36.49
C ASP A 280 -23.42 20.59 -35.36
N ARG A 281 -23.83 19.34 -35.13
CA ARG A 281 -23.37 18.52 -33.99
C ARG A 281 -22.51 17.33 -34.44
N PHE A 282 -21.41 17.11 -33.73
CA PHE A 282 -20.51 15.97 -33.93
C PHE A 282 -21.06 14.71 -33.25
N SER A 283 -21.21 13.63 -34.00
CA SER A 283 -21.72 12.32 -33.56
C SER A 283 -20.76 11.52 -32.64
N TRP A 284 -19.96 12.21 -31.82
CA TRP A 284 -18.98 11.61 -30.90
C TRP A 284 -19.50 11.42 -29.48
N ASN A 285 -20.64 12.02 -29.15
CA ASN A 285 -21.34 11.86 -27.88
C ASN A 285 -22.03 10.50 -27.78
N ILE A 286 -22.48 9.93 -28.91
CA ILE A 286 -23.12 8.60 -28.96
C ILE A 286 -22.13 7.42 -28.89
N VAL A 287 -20.82 7.69 -29.00
CA VAL A 287 -19.78 6.64 -29.08
C VAL A 287 -19.28 6.27 -27.70
N ILE A 288 -19.43 5.00 -27.35
CA ILE A 288 -18.97 4.39 -26.09
C ILE A 288 -17.46 4.13 -26.14
N GLY A 289 -17.00 3.59 -27.26
CA GLY A 289 -15.65 3.05 -27.38
C GLY A 289 -15.43 2.30 -28.69
N ARG A 290 -14.45 1.39 -28.69
CA ARG A 290 -14.10 0.55 -29.85
C ARG A 290 -14.06 -0.93 -29.52
N ALA A 291 -14.50 -1.76 -30.47
CA ALA A 291 -14.39 -3.20 -30.37
C ALA A 291 -12.93 -3.68 -30.37
N LEU A 292 -12.58 -4.56 -29.45
CA LEU A 292 -11.26 -5.24 -29.42
C LEU A 292 -11.33 -6.65 -30.02
N GLU A 293 -12.54 -7.16 -30.21
CA GLU A 293 -12.88 -8.48 -30.74
C GLU A 293 -13.94 -8.38 -31.84
N SER A 294 -14.01 -9.40 -32.70
CA SER A 294 -15.06 -9.52 -33.72
C SER A 294 -16.13 -10.49 -33.26
N LYS A 295 -17.37 -10.28 -33.70
CA LYS A 295 -18.52 -11.17 -33.52
C LYS A 295 -19.31 -11.25 -34.82
N ASP A 296 -19.44 -12.46 -35.35
CA ASP A 296 -20.02 -12.69 -36.69
C ASP A 296 -21.50 -13.13 -36.67
N THR A 297 -22.11 -13.16 -35.49
CA THR A 297 -23.51 -13.56 -35.28
C THR A 297 -24.43 -12.35 -35.11
N ASP A 298 -25.73 -12.50 -35.39
CA ASP A 298 -26.70 -11.39 -35.25
C ASP A 298 -27.32 -11.32 -33.84
N GLU A 299 -27.33 -12.43 -33.10
CA GLU A 299 -27.90 -12.58 -31.76
C GLU A 299 -27.14 -11.76 -30.70
N ALA A 300 -27.70 -11.59 -29.51
CA ALA A 300 -26.97 -10.97 -28.40
C ALA A 300 -25.74 -11.81 -27.98
N GLY A 301 -24.68 -11.16 -27.52
CA GLY A 301 -23.48 -11.79 -26.98
C GLY A 301 -22.61 -10.78 -26.23
N THR A 302 -21.40 -11.20 -25.85
CA THR A 302 -20.43 -10.34 -25.16
C THR A 302 -19.14 -10.32 -25.94
N ILE A 303 -18.52 -9.14 -26.07
CA ILE A 303 -17.19 -8.96 -26.63
C ILE A 303 -16.37 -8.01 -25.75
N GLU A 304 -15.05 -8.11 -25.82
CA GLU A 304 -14.18 -7.08 -25.24
C GLU A 304 -14.23 -5.78 -26.05
N ILE A 305 -14.40 -4.65 -25.37
CA ILE A 305 -14.28 -3.31 -25.95
C ILE A 305 -13.29 -2.47 -25.15
N VAL A 306 -12.81 -1.38 -25.74
CA VAL A 306 -12.12 -0.30 -25.02
C VAL A 306 -13.05 0.91 -24.91
N VAL A 307 -13.45 1.26 -23.69
CA VAL A 307 -14.26 2.44 -23.39
C VAL A 307 -13.38 3.70 -23.38
N GLY A 308 -13.94 4.83 -23.79
CA GLY A 308 -13.24 6.13 -23.81
C GLY A 308 -12.31 6.35 -25.01
N SER A 309 -12.15 5.34 -25.88
CA SER A 309 -11.41 5.44 -27.15
C SER A 309 -12.37 5.79 -28.30
N LYS A 310 -12.34 7.05 -28.77
CA LYS A 310 -13.22 7.57 -29.84
C LYS A 310 -12.68 7.34 -31.26
#